data_AF-A0AAW2MRH2-F1
#
_entry.id   AF-A0AAW2MRH2-F1
#
_cell.length_a   1.000
_cell.length_b   1.000
_cell.length_c   1.000
_cell.angle_alpha   90.00
_cell.angle_beta   90.00
_cell.angle_gamma   90.00
#
_symmetry.space_group_name_H-M   'P 1'
#
loop_
_entity.id
_entity.type
_entity.pdbx_description
1 polymer ?
#
loop_
_entity_poly.entity_id
_entity_poly.type
_entity_poly.pdbx_seq_one_letter_code
_entity_poly.pdbx_strand_id
1 'polypeptide(L)'
;MLETLTPTNGHHHRRWVPSAVTFLSTHKTLLIAFWMVFFFTVFYSQRDASPRGLLIFRRAFPPPRQMPKLRPVAFNLTDFGGVGDGVTLNTAAFERAMTAISKLRKTGGGQLNVPPGYWLTAPFNLTSHMTLFLAEGAVILGIDA
;
A
#
# COMPACT_ATOMS: atom_id res chain seq x y z
N MET A 1 48.87 -80.05 -24.34
CA MET A 1 48.41 -81.03 -23.34
C MET A 1 47.15 -80.45 -22.72
N LEU A 2 46.00 -81.00 -23.17
CA LEU A 2 44.64 -81.04 -22.60
C LEU A 2 44.59 -80.89 -21.06
N GLU A 3 43.59 -80.36 -20.34
CA GLU A 3 42.15 -80.02 -20.49
C GLU A 3 41.87 -78.83 -19.51
N THR A 4 40.71 -78.19 -19.31
CA THR A 4 39.36 -78.70 -19.07
C THR A 4 38.44 -77.48 -18.88
N LEU A 5 37.25 -77.51 -19.48
CA LEU A 5 36.14 -76.60 -19.18
C LEU A 5 35.41 -77.06 -17.91
N THR A 6 34.95 -76.14 -17.08
CA THR A 6 33.56 -76.16 -16.55
C THR A 6 33.13 -74.77 -16.06
N PRO A 7 31.97 -74.25 -16.48
CA PRO A 7 31.29 -73.15 -15.82
C PRO A 7 30.29 -73.70 -14.79
N THR A 8 30.21 -73.12 -13.58
CA THR A 8 29.09 -73.40 -12.67
C THR A 8 28.50 -72.09 -12.16
N ASN A 9 27.30 -71.83 -12.64
CA ASN A 9 26.41 -70.74 -12.30
C ASN A 9 25.95 -70.88 -10.84
N GLY A 10 26.15 -69.84 -10.03
CA GLY A 10 25.80 -69.81 -8.62
C GLY A 10 25.16 -68.48 -8.25
N HIS A 11 23.87 -68.35 -8.54
CA HIS A 11 23.04 -67.24 -8.05
C HIS A 11 22.96 -67.28 -6.52
N HIS A 12 23.62 -66.32 -5.85
CA HIS A 12 23.34 -65.99 -4.45
C HIS A 12 23.06 -64.50 -4.28
N HIS A 13 21.77 -64.18 -4.30
CA HIS A 13 21.21 -62.99 -3.70
C HIS A 13 21.53 -62.96 -2.20
N ARG A 14 22.41 -62.06 -1.74
CA ARG A 14 22.44 -61.63 -0.33
C ARG A 14 22.71 -60.13 -0.21
N ARG A 15 21.59 -59.40 -0.10
CA ARG A 15 21.30 -58.36 0.90
C ARG A 15 22.32 -57.22 1.00
N TRP A 16 22.06 -56.17 0.20
CA TRP A 16 22.58 -54.82 0.43
C TRP A 16 22.05 -54.33 1.78
N VAL A 17 22.92 -54.26 2.80
CA VAL A 17 22.62 -53.56 4.05
C VAL A 17 23.47 -52.30 4.01
N PRO A 18 22.89 -51.10 3.79
CA PRO A 18 23.67 -49.89 3.87
C PRO A 18 24.17 -49.70 5.30
N SER A 19 25.49 -49.63 5.42
CA SER A 19 26.28 -49.34 6.61
C SER A 19 25.98 -47.92 7.12
N ALA A 20 24.79 -47.71 7.68
CA ALA A 20 24.37 -46.41 8.19
C ALA A 20 23.59 -46.51 9.52
N VAL A 21 23.82 -47.57 10.30
CA VAL A 21 23.48 -47.55 11.74
C VAL A 21 24.72 -47.13 12.51
N THR A 22 25.25 -45.95 12.20
CA THR A 22 26.24 -45.30 13.05
C THR A 22 25.52 -44.78 14.28
N PHE A 23 25.61 -45.56 15.37
CA PHE A 23 25.65 -45.14 16.77
C PHE A 23 25.48 -43.62 16.96
N LEU A 24 24.23 -43.16 16.92
CA LEU A 24 23.91 -41.82 17.37
C LEU A 24 23.96 -41.88 18.89
N SER A 25 25.13 -41.53 19.44
CA SER A 25 25.37 -41.50 20.88
C SER A 25 24.18 -40.84 21.59
N THR A 26 23.73 -41.44 22.70
CA THR A 26 22.51 -41.10 23.46
C THR A 26 22.34 -39.60 23.70
N HIS A 27 23.44 -38.86 23.85
CA HIS A 27 23.39 -37.41 24.00
C HIS A 27 22.83 -36.68 22.77
N LYS A 28 23.09 -37.17 21.54
CA LYS A 28 22.59 -36.58 20.29
C LYS A 28 21.09 -36.79 20.14
N THR A 29 20.57 -37.96 20.51
CA THR A 29 19.12 -38.21 20.50
C THR A 29 18.42 -37.38 21.57
N LEU A 30 19.02 -37.21 22.74
CA LEU A 30 18.48 -36.34 23.80
C LEU A 30 18.47 -34.87 23.37
N LEU A 31 19.53 -34.38 22.70
CA LEU A 31 19.59 -33.02 22.19
C LEU A 31 18.53 -32.76 21.10
N ILE A 32 18.35 -33.69 20.17
CA ILE A 32 17.33 -33.55 19.11
C ILE A 32 15.93 -33.61 19.70
N ALA A 33 15.65 -34.55 20.61
CA ALA A 33 14.35 -34.65 21.27
C ALA A 33 14.05 -33.40 22.10
N PHE A 34 15.03 -32.88 22.84
CA PHE A 34 14.91 -31.63 23.58
C PHE A 34 14.61 -30.46 22.64
N TRP A 35 15.32 -30.36 21.51
CA TRP A 35 15.10 -29.30 20.53
C TRP A 35 13.74 -29.41 19.85
N MET A 36 13.28 -30.62 19.53
CA MET A 36 11.95 -30.87 18.97
C MET A 36 10.84 -30.48 19.96
N VAL A 37 10.96 -30.85 21.25
CA VAL A 37 9.98 -30.48 22.28
C VAL A 37 9.97 -28.96 22.49
N PHE A 38 11.15 -28.32 22.51
CA PHE A 38 11.26 -26.86 22.58
C PHE A 38 10.57 -26.19 21.39
N PHE A 39 10.88 -26.64 20.17
CA PHE A 39 10.33 -26.07 18.94
C PHE A 39 8.82 -26.29 18.84
N PHE A 40 8.34 -27.48 19.23
CA PHE A 40 6.91 -27.82 19.22
C PHE A 40 6.15 -27.04 20.30
N THR A 41 6.73 -26.84 21.48
CA THR A 41 6.14 -26.00 22.53
C THR A 41 6.02 -24.55 22.07
N VAL A 42 7.08 -24.00 21.47
CA VAL A 42 7.02 -22.67 20.86
C VAL A 42 5.95 -22.63 19.77
N PHE A 43 5.89 -23.63 18.88
CA PHE A 43 4.93 -23.66 17.78
C PHE A 43 3.48 -23.81 18.25
N TYR A 44 3.22 -24.63 19.28
CA TYR A 44 1.90 -24.78 19.89
C TYR A 44 1.48 -23.52 20.65
N SER A 45 2.41 -22.88 21.36
CA SER A 45 2.12 -21.62 22.03
C SER A 45 1.95 -20.45 21.05
N GLN A 46 2.48 -20.56 19.82
CA GLN A 46 2.25 -19.63 18.71
C GLN A 46 0.95 -19.92 17.95
N ARG A 47 0.30 -21.09 18.13
CA ARG A 47 -1.03 -21.36 17.55
C ARG A 47 -2.11 -20.50 18.19
N ASP A 48 -1.90 -20.12 19.44
CA ASP A 48 -2.62 -19.03 20.09
C ASP A 48 -1.90 -17.71 19.85
N ALA A 49 -1.61 -17.42 18.58
CA ALA A 49 -1.36 -16.05 18.15
C ALA A 49 -2.67 -15.26 18.26
N SER A 50 -3.10 -15.00 19.50
CA SER A 50 -3.82 -13.79 19.81
C SER A 50 -2.99 -12.62 19.24
N PRO A 51 -3.59 -11.68 18.51
CA PRO A 51 -2.88 -10.62 17.79
C PRO A 51 -2.34 -9.53 18.73
N ARG A 52 -1.68 -9.92 19.84
CA ARG A 52 -1.19 -9.02 20.89
C ARG A 52 0.27 -9.27 21.32
N GLY A 53 0.94 -10.30 20.80
CA GLY A 53 2.25 -10.74 21.28
C GLY A 53 3.51 -10.17 20.60
N LEU A 54 3.41 -9.45 19.48
CA LEU A 54 4.58 -9.03 18.69
C LEU A 54 4.74 -7.50 18.58
N LEU A 55 4.78 -6.81 19.73
CA LEU A 55 5.04 -5.36 19.79
C LEU A 55 6.49 -4.99 20.16
N ILE A 56 7.43 -5.94 20.10
CA ILE A 56 8.85 -5.69 20.45
C ILE A 56 9.63 -5.07 19.26
N PHE A 57 9.06 -5.05 18.05
CA PHE A 57 9.59 -4.34 16.89
C PHE A 57 8.67 -3.20 16.44
N ARG A 58 8.25 -2.32 17.35
CA ARG A 58 7.64 -1.03 16.95
C ARG A 58 8.70 -0.12 16.33
N ARG A 59 9.10 -0.42 15.10
CA ARG A 59 9.31 0.65 14.12
C ARG A 59 7.97 1.38 14.13
N ALA A 60 7.94 2.61 14.65
CA ALA A 60 6.71 3.38 14.79
C ALA A 60 5.97 3.32 13.46
N PHE A 61 4.86 2.57 13.41
CA PHE A 61 3.98 2.62 12.25
C PHE A 61 3.59 4.10 12.15
N PRO A 62 3.96 4.80 11.07
CA PRO A 62 3.47 6.15 10.89
C PRO A 62 1.95 6.09 11.03
N PRO A 63 1.33 7.05 11.73
CA PRO A 63 -0.12 7.06 11.86
C PRO A 63 -0.73 6.84 10.48
N PRO A 64 -1.80 6.02 10.36
CA PRO A 64 -2.40 5.74 9.06
C PRO A 64 -2.63 7.08 8.37
N ARG A 65 -2.07 7.24 7.16
CA ARG A 65 -2.22 8.47 6.39
C ARG A 65 -3.70 8.80 6.37
N GLN A 66 -4.06 9.93 6.97
CA GLN A 66 -5.44 10.38 6.97
C GLN A 66 -5.83 10.52 5.51
N MET A 67 -6.83 9.74 5.09
CA MET A 67 -7.35 9.85 3.74
C MET A 67 -7.82 11.29 3.54
N PRO A 68 -7.44 11.94 2.41
CA PRO A 68 -7.90 13.30 2.14
C PRO A 68 -9.42 13.36 2.25
N LYS A 69 -9.93 14.17 3.18
CA LYS A 69 -11.36 14.32 3.37
C LYS A 69 -11.90 15.19 2.24
N LEU A 70 -12.75 14.61 1.39
CA LEU A 70 -13.47 15.36 0.36
C LEU A 70 -14.28 16.49 0.99
N ARG A 71 -14.38 17.63 0.29
CA ARG A 71 -15.23 18.74 0.73
C ARG A 71 -16.70 18.30 0.62
N PRO A 72 -17.56 18.69 1.58
CA PRO A 72 -18.96 18.27 1.58
C PRO A 72 -19.79 18.93 0.46
N VAL A 73 -19.33 20.07 -0.07
CA VAL A 73 -20.00 20.83 -1.11
C VAL A 73 -19.01 21.18 -2.21
N ALA A 74 -19.44 21.06 -3.47
CA ALA A 74 -18.68 21.46 -4.65
C ALA A 74 -19.54 22.34 -5.56
N PHE A 75 -18.92 23.32 -6.20
CA PHE A 75 -19.52 24.21 -7.19
C PHE A 75 -18.68 24.22 -8.45
N ASN A 76 -19.26 24.48 -9.62
CA ASN A 76 -18.50 24.72 -10.84
C ASN A 76 -18.31 26.22 -11.06
N LEU A 77 -17.18 26.62 -11.62
CA LEU A 77 -16.91 28.02 -11.95
C LEU A 77 -17.91 28.59 -12.97
N THR A 78 -18.43 27.75 -13.85
CA THR A 78 -19.49 28.08 -14.83
C THR A 78 -20.79 28.53 -14.15
N ASP A 79 -21.09 28.01 -12.97
CA ASP A 79 -22.31 28.36 -12.22
C ASP A 79 -22.27 29.81 -11.71
N PHE A 80 -21.07 30.39 -11.62
CA PHE A 80 -20.85 31.79 -11.24
C PHE A 80 -20.69 32.73 -12.43
N GLY A 81 -20.92 32.24 -13.65
CA GLY A 81 -20.81 32.99 -14.90
C GLY A 81 -19.41 33.01 -15.49
N GLY A 82 -18.54 32.06 -15.12
CA GLY A 82 -17.24 31.91 -15.75
C GLY A 82 -17.33 31.36 -17.18
N VAL A 83 -16.49 31.87 -18.08
CA VAL A 83 -16.36 31.44 -19.47
C VAL A 83 -14.90 31.05 -19.74
N GLY A 84 -14.69 29.81 -20.20
CA GLY A 84 -13.37 29.21 -20.41
C GLY A 84 -12.76 29.45 -21.80
N ASP A 85 -12.98 30.62 -22.39
CA ASP A 85 -12.56 30.99 -23.75
C ASP A 85 -11.15 31.60 -23.85
N GLY A 86 -10.51 31.88 -22.72
CA GLY A 86 -9.19 32.52 -22.62
C GLY A 86 -9.18 34.04 -22.87
N VAL A 87 -10.35 34.64 -23.12
CA VAL A 87 -10.49 36.07 -23.46
C VAL A 87 -11.38 36.79 -22.45
N THR A 88 -12.44 36.13 -21.98
CA THR A 88 -13.36 36.68 -21.00
C THR A 88 -12.69 36.82 -19.64
N LEU A 89 -12.79 38.01 -19.04
CA LEU A 89 -12.26 38.28 -17.70
C LEU A 89 -13.16 37.65 -16.62
N ASN A 90 -12.68 36.58 -16.00
CA ASN A 90 -13.41 35.75 -15.05
C ASN A 90 -13.25 36.17 -13.58
N THR A 91 -12.60 37.30 -13.28
CA THR A 91 -12.33 37.75 -11.90
C THR A 91 -13.60 37.80 -11.05
N ALA A 92 -14.68 38.37 -11.59
CA ALA A 92 -15.95 38.47 -10.88
C ALA A 92 -16.60 37.10 -10.63
N ALA A 93 -16.41 36.13 -11.53
CA ALA A 93 -16.90 34.76 -11.33
C ALA A 93 -16.14 34.07 -10.19
N PHE A 94 -14.81 34.21 -10.15
CA PHE A 94 -13.99 33.72 -9.04
C PHE A 94 -14.40 34.37 -7.71
N GLU A 95 -14.54 35.69 -7.64
CA GLU A 95 -14.93 36.39 -6.41
C GLU A 95 -16.31 35.98 -5.87
N ARG A 96 -17.29 35.79 -6.76
CA ARG A 96 -18.62 35.26 -6.36
C ARG A 96 -18.49 33.85 -5.80
N ALA A 97 -17.69 33.00 -6.43
CA ALA A 97 -17.44 31.64 -5.96
C ALA A 97 -16.78 31.63 -4.57
N MET A 98 -15.76 32.49 -4.35
CA MET A 98 -15.11 32.66 -3.06
C MET A 98 -16.10 33.12 -1.99
N THR A 99 -16.96 34.09 -2.32
CA THR A 99 -18.00 34.58 -1.42
C THR A 99 -18.98 33.46 -1.04
N ALA A 100 -19.40 32.63 -1.99
CA ALA A 100 -20.27 31.49 -1.74
C ALA A 100 -19.61 30.46 -0.82
N ILE A 101 -18.35 30.09 -1.09
CA ILE A 101 -17.60 29.09 -0.31
C ILE A 101 -17.28 29.61 1.11
N SER A 102 -17.01 30.90 1.27
CA SER A 102 -16.73 31.50 2.58
C SER A 102 -17.86 31.26 3.61
N LYS A 103 -19.11 31.20 3.13
CA LYS A 103 -20.29 30.92 3.95
C LYS A 103 -20.31 29.49 4.51
N LEU A 104 -19.60 28.56 3.86
CA LEU A 104 -19.49 27.15 4.24
C LEU A 104 -18.34 26.87 5.23
N ARG A 105 -17.63 27.90 5.70
CA ARG A 105 -16.48 27.74 6.61
C ARG A 105 -16.81 26.89 7.85
N LYS A 106 -18.00 27.07 8.43
CA LYS A 106 -18.45 26.32 9.63
C LYS A 106 -18.85 24.87 9.35
N THR A 107 -19.12 24.51 8.09
CA THR A 107 -19.61 23.18 7.69
C THR A 107 -18.53 22.31 7.04
N GLY A 108 -17.26 22.73 7.08
CA GLY A 108 -16.13 22.01 6.47
C GLY A 108 -15.62 22.63 5.17
N GLY A 109 -16.21 23.75 4.74
CA GLY A 109 -15.84 24.52 3.57
C GLY A 109 -16.43 23.97 2.27
N GLY A 110 -15.79 24.30 1.15
CA GLY A 110 -16.31 23.95 -0.18
C GLY A 110 -15.23 23.80 -1.24
N GLN A 111 -15.57 23.15 -2.34
CA GLN A 111 -14.72 22.97 -3.49
C GLN A 111 -15.23 23.80 -4.68
N LEU A 112 -14.32 24.43 -5.41
CA LEU A 112 -14.59 25.08 -6.68
C LEU A 112 -13.93 24.27 -7.79
N ASN A 113 -14.73 23.72 -8.70
CA ASN A 113 -14.28 23.00 -9.88
C ASN A 113 -14.13 23.97 -11.03
N VAL A 114 -12.95 23.97 -11.65
CA VAL A 114 -12.66 24.69 -12.89
C VAL A 114 -12.64 23.64 -14.01
N PRO A 115 -13.64 23.65 -14.91
CA PRO A 115 -13.68 22.70 -16.02
C PRO A 115 -12.55 22.96 -17.04
N PRO A 116 -12.32 22.03 -17.98
CA PRO A 116 -11.33 22.22 -19.04
C PRO A 116 -11.60 23.52 -19.82
N GLY A 117 -10.53 24.26 -20.15
CA GLY A 117 -10.64 25.57 -20.81
C GLY A 117 -9.60 26.57 -20.32
N TYR A 118 -9.63 27.76 -20.90
CA TYR A 118 -8.71 28.86 -20.58
C TYR A 118 -9.45 29.95 -19.79
N TRP A 119 -8.98 30.26 -18.58
CA TRP A 119 -9.70 31.09 -17.62
C TRP A 119 -8.88 32.34 -17.31
N LEU A 120 -9.08 33.41 -18.09
CA LEU A 120 -8.41 34.69 -17.87
C LEU A 120 -8.95 35.38 -16.62
N THR A 121 -8.06 35.82 -15.72
CA THR A 121 -8.43 36.48 -14.47
C THR A 121 -7.39 37.48 -14.01
N ALA A 122 -7.86 38.54 -13.36
CA ALA A 122 -7.03 39.39 -12.51
C ALA A 122 -6.70 38.66 -11.19
N PRO A 123 -5.72 39.14 -10.40
CA PRO A 123 -5.51 38.63 -9.04
C PRO A 123 -6.77 38.71 -8.19
N PHE A 124 -7.06 37.65 -7.42
CA PHE A 124 -8.20 37.58 -6.52
C PHE A 124 -7.82 36.85 -5.22
N ASN A 125 -8.58 37.10 -4.16
CA ASN A 125 -8.29 36.53 -2.84
C ASN A 125 -9.00 35.19 -2.64
N LEU A 126 -8.24 34.18 -2.21
CA LEU A 126 -8.79 32.90 -1.76
C LEU A 126 -9.34 32.98 -0.34
N THR A 127 -10.22 32.05 0.02
CA THR A 127 -10.83 31.98 1.36
C THR A 127 -10.40 30.72 2.10
N SER A 128 -10.46 30.73 3.43
CA SER A 128 -10.11 29.56 4.24
C SER A 128 -11.06 28.38 3.99
N HIS A 129 -10.56 27.16 4.17
CA HIS A 129 -11.32 25.90 4.01
C HIS A 129 -11.88 25.66 2.61
N MET A 130 -11.32 26.27 1.57
CA MET A 130 -11.68 25.93 0.20
C MET A 130 -10.77 24.86 -0.42
N THR A 131 -11.22 24.28 -1.51
CA THR A 131 -10.39 23.50 -2.45
C THR A 131 -10.62 24.07 -3.84
N LEU A 132 -9.56 24.50 -4.53
CA LEU A 132 -9.63 24.83 -5.95
C LEU A 132 -9.22 23.59 -6.74
N PHE A 133 -10.16 22.98 -7.44
CA PHE A 133 -9.94 21.78 -8.24
C PHE A 133 -9.88 22.16 -9.72
N LEU A 134 -8.74 21.91 -10.35
CA LEU A 134 -8.54 22.11 -11.79
C LEU A 134 -8.73 20.78 -12.49
N ALA A 135 -9.73 20.69 -13.37
CA ALA A 135 -9.89 19.53 -14.23
C ALA A 135 -8.71 19.44 -15.22
N GLU A 136 -8.50 18.25 -15.78
CA GLU A 136 -7.52 18.07 -16.85
C GLU A 136 -7.82 19.03 -18.02
N GLY A 137 -6.82 19.77 -18.46
CA GLY A 137 -6.98 20.80 -19.50
C GLY A 137 -7.54 22.14 -19.02
N ALA A 138 -7.72 22.35 -17.71
CA ALA A 138 -8.03 23.67 -17.16
C ALA A 138 -6.75 24.51 -17.00
N VAL A 139 -6.71 25.70 -17.62
CA VAL A 139 -5.58 26.63 -17.57
C VAL A 139 -6.06 27.98 -17.03
N ILE A 140 -5.50 28.43 -15.90
CA ILE A 140 -5.75 29.78 -15.38
C ILE A 140 -4.74 30.73 -16.00
N LEU A 141 -5.23 31.76 -16.68
CA LEU A 141 -4.41 32.81 -17.30
C LEU A 141 -4.44 34.05 -16.41
N GLY A 142 -3.27 34.57 -16.03
CA GLY A 142 -3.16 35.87 -15.38
C GLY A 142 -3.12 36.99 -16.41
N ILE A 143 -3.80 38.10 -16.14
CA ILE A 143 -3.58 39.33 -16.91
C ILE A 143 -2.16 39.85 -16.63
N ASP A 144 -1.47 40.31 -17.67
CA ASP A 144 -0.22 41.06 -17.51
C ASP A 144 -0.56 42.51 -17.11
N ALA A 145 0.06 43.00 -16.05
CA ALA A 145 -0.32 44.23 -15.35
C ALA A 145 0.56 45.42 -15.71
#